data_AF-A0A7X7U0Z5-F1
#
_entry.id   AF-A0A7X7U0Z5-F1
#
_cell.length_a   1.000
_cell.length_b   1.000
_cell.length_c   1.000
_cell.angle_alpha   90.00
_cell.angle_beta   90.00
_cell.angle_gamma   90.00
#
_symmetry.space_group_name_H-M   'P 1'
#
loop_
_entity.id
_entity.type
_entity.pdbx_description
1 polymer ?
#
loop_
_entity_poly.entity_id
_entity_poly.type
_entity_poly.pdbx_seq_one_letter_code
_entity_poly.pdbx_strand_id
1 'polypeptide(L)'
;GPPRDGGIDLTIELVDANQVVARLPLSHVAPLQPALHVTWTKWAYWERTRNKSAVEPVLQTYEMPLRDFVDANPDFTPSQLREIRFRFDRMPSRVLLLDQVGFASPPDPVAPNVPLDAL
;
A
#
# COMPACT_ATOMS: atom_id res chain seq x y z
N GLY A 1 -25.77 -5.19 -14.86
CA GLY A 1 -25.55 -3.97 -14.06
C GLY A 1 -24.07 -3.66 -14.04
N PRO A 2 -23.63 -2.41 -13.79
CA PRO A 2 -22.21 -2.13 -13.67
C PRO A 2 -21.65 -2.88 -12.46
N PRO A 3 -20.37 -3.30 -12.46
CA PRO A 3 -19.73 -3.85 -11.28
C PRO A 3 -19.78 -2.82 -10.15
N ARG A 4 -20.17 -3.27 -8.96
CA ARG A 4 -20.09 -2.50 -7.72
C ARG A 4 -18.63 -2.59 -7.24
N ASP A 5 -18.06 -1.44 -6.91
CA ASP A 5 -16.79 -1.23 -6.21
C ASP A 5 -15.50 -1.46 -7.03
N GLY A 6 -15.21 -0.52 -7.93
CA GLY A 6 -13.90 -0.38 -8.59
C GLY A 6 -12.86 0.23 -7.65
N GLY A 7 -12.33 -0.60 -6.73
CA GLY A 7 -11.23 -0.25 -5.84
C GLY A 7 -9.98 0.21 -6.60
N ILE A 8 -9.15 1.02 -5.94
CA ILE A 8 -7.87 1.48 -6.51
C ILE A 8 -6.88 0.31 -6.41
N ASP A 9 -6.15 -0.02 -7.47
CA ASP A 9 -5.17 -1.12 -7.46
C ASP A 9 -4.00 -0.86 -8.42
N LEU A 10 -2.84 -1.43 -8.12
CA LEU A 10 -1.61 -1.33 -8.90
C LEU A 10 -0.77 -2.59 -8.69
N THR A 11 0.09 -2.94 -9.64
CA THR A 11 0.98 -4.09 -9.49
C THR A 11 2.34 -3.64 -8.93
N ILE A 12 2.80 -4.31 -7.87
CA ILE A 12 4.16 -4.18 -7.36
C ILE A 12 5.02 -5.26 -8.04
N GLU A 13 6.11 -4.85 -8.69
CA GLU A 13 7.14 -5.78 -9.16
C GLU A 13 8.40 -5.66 -8.33
N LEU A 14 8.96 -6.81 -7.99
CA LEU A 14 10.30 -6.95 -7.42
C LEU A 14 11.21 -7.56 -8.48
N VAL A 15 12.37 -6.94 -8.71
CA VAL A 15 13.36 -7.40 -9.69
C VAL A 15 14.67 -7.68 -9.01
N ASP A 16 15.21 -8.89 -9.21
CA ASP A 16 16.50 -9.28 -8.67
C ASP A 16 17.69 -8.96 -9.60
N ALA A 17 18.90 -9.24 -9.13
CA ALA A 17 20.14 -9.00 -9.88
C ALA A 17 20.25 -9.82 -11.17
N ASN A 18 19.50 -10.90 -11.31
CA ASN A 18 19.45 -11.76 -12.50
C ASN A 18 18.30 -11.35 -13.44
N GLN A 19 17.64 -10.22 -13.19
CA GLN A 19 16.47 -9.73 -13.91
C GLN A 19 15.24 -10.64 -13.78
N VAL A 20 15.19 -11.52 -12.77
CA VAL A 20 13.98 -12.28 -12.46
C VAL A 20 12.97 -11.35 -11.80
N VAL A 21 11.72 -11.44 -12.24
CA VAL A 21 10.64 -10.54 -11.81
C VAL A 21 9.55 -11.33 -11.09
N ALA A 22 9.27 -10.97 -9.83
CA ALA A 22 8.09 -11.40 -9.10
C ALA A 22 7.05 -10.26 -9.04
N ARG A 23 5.76 -10.59 -9.08
CA ARG A 23 4.68 -9.61 -9.21
C ARG A 23 3.52 -9.94 -8.28
N LEU A 24 3.03 -8.95 -7.56
CA LEU A 24 1.80 -9.05 -6.78
C LEU A 24 0.97 -7.77 -6.95
N PRO A 25 -0.36 -7.85 -7.06
CA PRO A 25 -1.21 -6.66 -6.93
C PRO A 25 -1.13 -6.13 -5.50
N LEU A 26 -1.27 -4.82 -5.31
CA LEU A 26 -1.35 -4.22 -3.98
C LEU A 26 -2.56 -4.79 -3.21
N SER A 27 -3.65 -5.09 -3.93
CA SER A 27 -4.83 -5.77 -3.40
C SER A 27 -4.59 -7.17 -2.82
N HIS A 28 -3.39 -7.76 -2.99
CA HIS A 28 -3.02 -9.05 -2.41
C HIS A 28 -3.07 -9.02 -0.87
N VAL A 29 -2.64 -7.91 -0.26
CA VAL A 29 -2.64 -7.76 1.21
C VAL A 29 -3.87 -7.01 1.71
N ALA A 30 -4.27 -5.94 1.01
CA ALA A 30 -5.46 -5.17 1.31
C ALA A 30 -5.85 -4.30 0.09
N PRO A 31 -7.15 -4.01 -0.12
CA PRO A 31 -7.56 -3.09 -1.17
C PRO A 31 -7.14 -1.65 -0.85
N LEU A 32 -6.69 -0.88 -1.86
CA LEU A 32 -6.38 0.54 -1.66
C LEU A 32 -7.67 1.35 -1.46
N GLN A 33 -7.76 1.99 -0.29
CA GLN A 33 -8.89 2.84 0.07
C GLN A 33 -8.87 4.13 -0.79
N PRO A 34 -10.00 4.58 -1.34
CA PRO A 34 -10.10 5.92 -1.92
C PRO A 34 -9.77 6.99 -0.87
N ALA A 35 -9.21 8.12 -1.31
CA ALA A 35 -9.00 9.26 -0.42
C ALA A 35 -10.33 9.65 0.27
N LEU A 36 -10.31 9.76 1.60
CA LEU A 36 -11.48 10.15 2.39
C LEU A 36 -11.85 11.59 2.08
N HIS A 37 -13.05 11.77 1.53
CA HIS A 37 -13.64 13.09 1.32
C HIS A 37 -14.23 13.59 2.65
N VAL A 38 -13.58 14.58 3.28
CA VAL A 38 -14.12 15.25 4.47
C VAL A 38 -14.80 16.54 4.05
N THR A 39 -16.12 16.63 4.25
CA THR A 39 -16.87 17.89 4.17
C THR A 39 -16.87 18.52 5.55
N TRP A 40 -16.20 19.66 5.72
CA TRP A 40 -16.00 20.25 7.06
C TRP A 40 -17.15 21.13 7.55
N THR A 41 -18.12 21.52 6.72
CA THR A 41 -19.13 22.52 7.18
C THR A 41 -20.55 22.22 6.69
N LYS A 42 -21.56 22.39 7.57
CA LYS A 42 -23.00 22.27 7.25
C LYS A 42 -23.52 23.29 6.22
N TRP A 43 -22.70 24.24 5.75
CA TRP A 43 -23.10 25.36 4.91
C TRP A 43 -22.34 25.41 3.57
N ALA A 44 -22.94 24.81 2.54
CA ALA A 44 -22.45 24.71 1.17
C ALA A 44 -22.17 26.07 0.44
N TYR A 45 -22.53 27.20 1.04
CA TYR A 45 -22.35 28.53 0.43
C TYR A 45 -20.90 29.06 0.56
N TRP A 46 -20.19 28.72 1.65
CA TRP A 46 -18.84 29.24 1.91
C TRP A 46 -17.70 28.40 1.32
N GLU A 47 -17.97 27.17 0.85
CA GLU A 47 -16.95 26.35 0.19
C GLU A 47 -16.64 26.81 -1.24
N ARG A 48 -17.62 27.41 -1.94
CA ARG A 48 -17.44 27.88 -3.33
C ARG A 48 -16.48 29.07 -3.48
N THR A 49 -16.32 29.89 -2.45
CA THR A 49 -15.48 31.11 -2.51
C THR A 49 -14.03 30.88 -2.11
N ARG A 50 -13.67 29.72 -1.55
CA ARG A 50 -12.33 29.51 -0.97
C ARG A 50 -11.39 28.63 -1.78
N ASN A 51 -11.83 27.97 -2.84
CA ASN A 51 -10.98 27.18 -3.76
C ASN A 51 -9.91 26.31 -3.06
N LYS A 52 -10.23 25.78 -1.88
CA LYS A 52 -9.37 24.86 -1.13
C LYS A 52 -9.95 23.48 -1.33
N SER A 53 -9.23 22.63 -2.06
CA SER A 53 -9.55 21.21 -2.20
C SER A 53 -9.72 20.60 -0.81
N ALA A 54 -10.96 20.25 -0.45
CA ALA A 54 -11.33 19.65 0.83
C ALA A 54 -10.96 18.15 0.86
N VAL A 55 -9.69 17.83 0.63
CA VAL A 55 -9.17 16.45 0.64
C VAL A 55 -7.93 16.42 1.50
N GLU A 56 -8.01 15.74 2.64
CA GLU A 56 -6.85 15.39 3.44
C GLU A 56 -6.47 13.94 3.10
N PRO A 57 -5.37 13.72 2.36
CA PRO A 57 -4.94 12.37 2.02
C PRO A 57 -4.41 11.67 3.28
N VAL A 58 -5.12 10.65 3.73
CA VAL A 58 -4.63 9.74 4.78
C VAL A 58 -3.86 8.62 4.11
N LEU A 59 -2.54 8.61 4.30
CA LEU A 59 -1.69 7.52 3.81
C LEU A 59 -1.87 6.27 4.69
N GLN A 60 -1.85 5.11 4.05
CA GLN A 60 -1.87 3.82 4.71
C GLN A 60 -0.58 3.07 4.39
N THR A 61 -0.03 2.39 5.40
CA THR A 61 1.13 1.51 5.23
C THR A 61 0.67 0.16 4.72
N TYR A 62 1.28 -0.30 3.62
CA TYR A 62 1.07 -1.64 3.06
C TYR A 62 2.34 -2.45 3.28
N GLU A 63 2.26 -3.50 4.09
CA GLU A 63 3.36 -4.45 4.28
C GLU A 63 3.09 -5.68 3.41
N MET A 64 3.99 -5.94 2.45
CA MET A 64 3.90 -7.09 1.56
C MET A 64 5.03 -8.08 1.90
N PRO A 65 4.73 -9.28 2.40
CA PRO A 65 5.76 -10.26 2.74
C PRO A 65 6.57 -10.66 1.51
N LEU A 66 7.91 -10.60 1.59
CA LEU A 66 8.78 -11.03 0.49
C LEU A 66 8.58 -12.51 0.12
N ARG A 67 8.12 -13.33 1.06
CA ARG A 67 7.77 -14.73 0.82
C ARG A 67 6.67 -14.88 -0.22
N ASP A 68 5.68 -14.00 -0.21
CA ASP A 68 4.55 -14.09 -1.15
C ASP A 68 5.02 -13.84 -2.60
N PHE A 69 6.08 -13.04 -2.78
CA PHE A 69 6.71 -12.84 -4.08
C PHE A 69 7.51 -14.08 -4.55
N VAL A 70 8.15 -14.80 -3.62
CA VAL A 70 8.80 -16.09 -3.90
C VAL A 70 7.76 -17.15 -4.27
N ASP A 71 6.64 -17.19 -3.55
CA ASP A 71 5.54 -18.11 -3.85
C ASP A 71 4.92 -17.81 -5.23
N ALA A 72 4.88 -16.52 -5.64
CA ALA A 72 4.43 -16.11 -6.97
C ALA A 72 5.45 -16.39 -8.09
N ASN A 73 6.75 -16.37 -7.79
CA ASN A 73 7.81 -16.75 -8.73
C ASN A 73 9.01 -17.37 -7.96
N PRO A 74 9.12 -18.71 -7.92
CA PRO A 74 10.18 -19.39 -7.16
C PRO A 74 11.62 -19.11 -7.63
N ASP A 75 11.80 -18.60 -8.84
CA ASP A 75 13.12 -18.23 -9.36
C ASP A 75 13.60 -16.87 -8.81
N PHE A 76 12.70 -16.07 -8.23
CA PHE A 76 13.03 -14.77 -7.65
C PHE A 76 13.83 -14.95 -6.36
N THR A 77 14.97 -14.26 -6.27
CA THR A 77 15.83 -14.30 -5.08
C THR A 77 15.74 -13.00 -4.28
N PRO A 78 15.02 -12.94 -3.14
CA PRO A 78 14.80 -11.70 -2.40
C PRO A 78 16.09 -11.02 -1.89
N SER A 79 17.10 -11.81 -1.54
CA SER A 79 18.41 -11.31 -1.09
C SER A 79 19.21 -10.60 -2.19
N GLN A 80 18.77 -10.72 -3.44
CA GLN A 80 19.38 -10.09 -4.61
C GLN A 80 18.51 -8.97 -5.19
N LEU A 81 17.51 -8.45 -4.44
CA LEU A 81 16.64 -7.39 -4.94
C LEU A 81 17.45 -6.18 -5.42
N ARG A 82 17.11 -5.69 -6.62
CA ARG A 82 17.68 -4.50 -7.24
C ARG A 82 16.67 -3.39 -7.47
N GLU A 83 15.44 -3.73 -7.81
CA GLU A 83 14.43 -2.72 -8.16
C GLU A 83 13.07 -3.07 -7.57
N ILE A 84 12.35 -2.03 -7.12
CA ILE A 84 10.93 -2.07 -6.80
C ILE A 84 10.23 -1.22 -7.86
N ARG A 85 9.26 -1.78 -8.57
CA ARG A 85 8.52 -1.08 -9.63
C ARG A 85 7.04 -1.00 -9.27
N PHE A 86 6.48 0.19 -9.40
CA PHE A 86 5.04 0.45 -9.26
C PHE A 86 4.42 0.52 -10.65
N ARG A 87 3.55 -0.43 -10.99
CA ARG A 87 2.87 -0.48 -12.28
C ARG A 87 1.44 0.01 -12.14
N PHE A 88 1.17 1.12 -12.82
CA PHE A 88 -0.15 1.72 -12.92
C PHE A 88 -0.97 1.04 -14.03
N ASP A 89 -1.06 -0.29 -14.00
CA ASP A 89 -1.66 -1.12 -15.07
C ASP A 89 -3.09 -1.59 -14.80
N ARG A 90 -3.60 -1.37 -13.58
CA ARG A 90 -4.93 -1.83 -13.16
C ARG A 90 -5.98 -0.71 -13.11
N MET A 91 -5.65 0.51 -13.57
CA MET A 91 -6.58 1.64 -13.54
C MET A 91 -6.37 2.67 -14.67
N PRO A 92 -7.42 3.35 -15.17
CA PRO A 92 -7.32 4.28 -16.30
C PRO A 92 -6.59 5.60 -16.03
N SER A 93 -6.70 6.19 -14.83
CA SER A 93 -5.98 7.42 -14.40
C SER A 93 -6.38 7.84 -12.98
N ARG A 94 -5.44 7.92 -12.03
CA ARG A 94 -5.62 8.51 -10.69
C ARG A 94 -4.30 9.11 -10.19
N VAL A 95 -4.37 10.06 -9.26
CA VAL A 95 -3.21 10.55 -8.51
C VAL A 95 -2.91 9.54 -7.39
N LEU A 96 -1.66 9.06 -7.32
CA LEU A 96 -1.17 8.24 -6.22
C LEU A 96 -0.18 9.06 -5.39
N LEU A 97 -0.37 9.08 -4.07
CA LEU A 97 0.60 9.60 -3.12
C LEU A 97 1.36 8.41 -2.53
N LEU A 98 2.68 8.51 -2.48
CA LEU A 98 3.56 7.45 -2.00
C LEU A 98 4.56 8.06 -1.01
N ASP A 99 4.75 7.40 0.13
CA ASP A 99 5.74 7.75 1.13
C ASP A 99 6.27 6.48 1.80
N GLN A 100 7.47 6.56 2.37
CA GLN A 100 8.12 5.50 3.16
C GLN A 100 8.22 4.14 2.47
N VAL A 101 8.71 4.11 1.23
CA VAL A 101 9.05 2.85 0.55
C VAL A 101 10.35 2.29 1.13
N GLY A 102 10.28 1.10 1.70
CA GLY A 102 11.43 0.43 2.27
C GLY A 102 11.10 -0.97 2.76
N PHE A 103 12.04 -1.56 3.47
CA PHE A 103 11.87 -2.84 4.14
C PHE A 103 11.67 -2.63 5.64
N ALA A 104 10.81 -3.44 6.22
CA ALA A 104 10.66 -3.57 7.66
C ALA A 104 10.94 -5.02 8.06
N SER A 105 11.59 -5.20 9.20
CA SER A 105 11.47 -6.47 9.92
C SER A 105 10.05 -6.55 10.48
N PRO A 106 9.45 -7.75 10.59
CA PRO A 106 8.24 -7.91 11.38
C PRO A 106 8.47 -7.28 12.75
N PRO A 107 7.49 -6.56 13.33
CA PRO A 107 7.62 -6.09 14.70
C PRO A 107 7.97 -7.27 15.60
N ASP A 108 8.90 -7.08 16.53
CA ASP A 108 9.24 -8.10 17.51
C ASP A 108 7.92 -8.61 18.12
N PRO A 109 7.67 -9.93 18.13
CA PRO A 109 6.53 -10.44 18.88
C PRO A 109 6.74 -9.97 20.31
N VAL A 110 5.85 -9.09 20.80
CA VAL A 110 5.89 -8.56 22.16
C VAL A 110 6.25 -9.72 23.07
N ALA A 111 7.43 -9.67 23.69
CA ALA A 111 7.87 -10.71 24.60
C ALA A 111 6.71 -10.92 25.59
N PRO A 112 6.25 -12.16 25.82
CA PRO A 112 5.15 -12.39 26.74
C PRO A 112 5.49 -11.68 28.05
N ASN A 113 4.57 -10.84 28.55
CA ASN A 113 4.73 -10.13 29.81
C ASN A 113 5.24 -11.13 30.85
N VAL A 114 6.52 -11.07 31.20
CA VAL A 114 7.06 -11.84 32.31
C VAL A 114 6.58 -11.08 33.56
N PRO A 115 5.71 -11.68 34.39
CA PRO A 115 5.26 -11.03 35.61
C PRO A 115 6.47 -10.61 36.46
N LEU A 116 6.42 -9.42 37.04
CA LEU A 116 7.49 -8.86 37.88
C LEU A 116 7.80 -9.75 39.10
N ASP A 117 6.88 -10.65 39.41
CA ASP A 117 6.86 -11.56 40.55
C ASP A 117 7.82 -12.76 40.41
N ALA A 118 8.56 -12.86 39.29
CA ALA A 118 9.49 -13.95 38.99
C ALA A 118 10.99 -13.58 39.19
N LEU A 119 11.28 -12.51 39.93
CA LEU A 119 12.64 -12.11 40.37
C LEU A 119 12.77 -12.20 41.89
#